data_AF-A0A0F4IBV5-F1
#
_entry.id   AF-A0A0F4IBV5-F1
#
_cell.length_a   1.000
_cell.length_b   1.000
_cell.length_c   1.000
_cell.angle_alpha   90.00
_cell.angle_beta   90.00
_cell.angle_gamma   90.00
#
_symmetry.space_group_name_H-M   'P 1'
#
loop_
_entity.id
_entity.type
_entity.pdbx_description
1 polymer ?
#
loop_
_entity_poly.entity_id
_entity_poly.type
_entity_poly.pdbx_seq_one_letter_code
_entity_poly.pdbx_strand_id
1 'polypeptide(L)'
;PPARPAHPATAAVLFTGTAVPRPVPVGHALLLAAHEAWAQVARLTPEDRHLFTGGADLTAFAAGWTRALCSGAALVLPEGTAWTPGEIPDAVAEHEVSVLHTDPAGALRLLDRSLDPAGAARRGRREPAPRLSALRLLTVTGDRLHLDQQTTLHDRLRPGARVLNVYAPAETAGAGTWFELPQLPRPLDEPERLALLGTPFPGSRAELRAGELLLTPPGGADPLPTGDLAVLRPDGLLEFAGRLRDRITLADGSPLDPHPVESVLRTHPGVGAAVLAPVGSRRNTRLVAYVAPPPDEPGPDGGAPVDVEGLRDHLAGRVPEAGSPVRLVRLRTLPRTRAGQEDRAAVPRPPDPGARPAGSGKYGSPAGGETPGCFGFGCAAVPLAVLALFATDLIWPGSTDLTGVPGPWSFLFSVLYFFECAAFAAGLLFLFAGRSRMRRPGTGRRLTTAAHLAVAYLLLAWWPQDNLYRLAAKQDWPRQAALVYTFNIPLMIAGFIVAVYLTRRPAAPPSGSDG
;
A
#
# COMPACT_ATOMS: atom_id res chain seq x y z
N PRO A 1 -41.62 -14.14 29.50
CA PRO A 1 -40.25 -13.82 29.01
C PRO A 1 -39.49 -15.08 28.59
N PRO A 2 -39.00 -15.19 27.35
CA PRO A 2 -38.16 -16.32 26.98
C PRO A 2 -36.89 -16.29 27.83
N ALA A 3 -36.54 -17.46 28.37
CA ALA A 3 -35.42 -17.62 29.30
C ALA A 3 -34.10 -17.19 28.66
N ARG A 4 -33.27 -16.45 29.41
CA ARG A 4 -31.91 -16.09 29.01
C ARG A 4 -31.12 -17.37 28.72
N PRO A 5 -30.45 -17.49 27.55
CA PRO A 5 -29.62 -18.64 27.27
C PRO A 5 -28.47 -18.75 28.27
N ALA A 6 -28.15 -19.99 28.67
CA ALA A 6 -27.20 -20.33 29.73
C ALA A 6 -25.71 -20.20 29.34
N HIS A 7 -25.43 -19.70 28.13
CA HIS A 7 -24.13 -19.21 27.70
C HIS A 7 -24.32 -17.78 27.18
N PRO A 8 -23.38 -16.84 27.42
CA PRO A 8 -23.53 -15.50 26.86
C PRO A 8 -23.57 -15.64 25.34
N ALA A 9 -24.75 -15.50 24.75
CA ALA A 9 -24.94 -15.69 23.32
C ALA A 9 -24.03 -14.71 22.58
N THR A 10 -23.22 -15.24 21.66
CA THR A 10 -22.40 -14.44 20.75
C THR A 10 -23.32 -13.49 19.98
N ALA A 11 -23.06 -12.20 20.10
CA ALA A 11 -23.79 -11.13 19.43
C ALA A 11 -23.13 -10.74 18.11
N ALA A 12 -21.79 -10.77 18.06
CA ALA A 12 -21.01 -10.48 16.87
C ALA A 12 -19.68 -11.26 16.86
N VAL A 13 -19.06 -11.34 15.69
CA VAL A 13 -17.68 -11.80 15.53
C VAL A 13 -16.88 -10.65 14.97
N LEU A 14 -15.94 -10.14 15.77
CA LEU A 14 -15.01 -9.08 15.38
C LEU A 14 -13.73 -9.71 14.82
N PHE A 15 -12.95 -8.94 14.06
CA PHE A 15 -11.71 -9.43 13.48
C PHE A 15 -10.52 -8.56 13.93
N THR A 16 -9.43 -9.22 14.29
CA THR A 16 -8.17 -8.53 14.61
C THR A 16 -7.63 -7.80 13.38
N GLY A 17 -7.06 -6.62 13.56
CA GLY A 17 -6.49 -5.80 12.47
C GLY A 17 -5.16 -6.33 11.91
N THR A 18 -4.78 -7.57 12.19
CA THR A 18 -3.51 -8.16 11.74
C THR A 18 -3.56 -8.56 10.26
N ALA A 19 -2.39 -8.72 9.62
CA ALA A 19 -2.29 -9.17 8.22
C ALA A 19 -3.05 -10.47 7.94
N VAL A 20 -3.13 -11.35 8.95
CA VAL A 20 -4.05 -12.49 8.99
C VAL A 20 -5.07 -12.21 10.09
N PRO A 21 -6.32 -11.84 9.77
CA PRO A 21 -7.34 -11.55 10.76
C PRO A 21 -7.77 -12.80 11.53
N ARG A 22 -7.89 -12.68 12.86
CA ARG A 22 -8.42 -13.72 13.75
C ARG A 22 -9.83 -13.35 14.21
N PRO A 23 -10.79 -14.30 14.21
CA PRO A 23 -12.13 -14.06 14.71
C PRO A 23 -12.13 -13.94 16.24
N VAL A 24 -12.88 -12.97 16.76
CA VAL A 24 -13.08 -12.67 18.18
C VAL A 24 -14.58 -12.64 18.45
N PRO A 25 -15.18 -13.72 18.97
CA PRO A 25 -16.59 -13.74 19.32
C PRO A 25 -16.85 -12.81 20.51
N VAL A 26 -17.82 -11.91 20.38
CA VAL A 26 -18.22 -10.98 21.44
C VAL A 26 -19.70 -11.14 21.76
N GLY A 27 -20.03 -11.13 23.05
CA GLY A 27 -21.41 -11.21 23.55
C GLY A 27 -22.06 -9.83 23.70
N HIS A 28 -23.37 -9.82 23.87
CA HIS A 28 -24.15 -8.58 24.08
C HIS A 28 -23.66 -7.74 25.26
N ALA A 29 -23.24 -8.38 26.36
CA ALA A 29 -22.80 -7.68 27.56
C ALA A 29 -21.55 -6.81 27.31
N LEU A 30 -20.58 -7.33 26.54
CA LEU A 30 -19.37 -6.58 26.19
C LEU A 30 -19.69 -5.43 25.23
N LEU A 31 -20.54 -5.67 24.21
CA LEU A 31 -20.96 -4.61 23.28
C LEU A 31 -21.70 -3.48 24.00
N LEU A 32 -22.59 -3.82 24.95
CA LEU A 32 -23.31 -2.83 25.75
C LEU A 32 -22.36 -2.04 26.66
N ALA A 33 -21.47 -2.72 27.39
CA ALA A 33 -20.50 -2.07 28.26
C ALA A 33 -19.55 -1.15 27.46
N ALA A 34 -19.13 -1.58 26.27
CA ALA A 34 -18.34 -0.75 25.36
C ALA A 34 -19.15 0.47 24.89
N HIS A 35 -20.42 0.29 24.49
CA HIS A 35 -21.30 1.39 24.12
C HIS A 35 -21.45 2.42 25.25
N GLU A 36 -21.71 1.98 26.49
CA GLU A 36 -21.84 2.87 27.66
C GLU A 36 -20.56 3.65 27.93
N ALA A 37 -19.40 2.99 27.83
CA ALA A 37 -18.10 3.64 27.97
C ALA A 37 -17.88 4.70 26.88
N TRP A 38 -18.26 4.39 25.64
CA TRP A 38 -18.22 5.34 24.52
C TRP A 38 -19.18 6.51 24.69
N ALA A 39 -20.41 6.28 25.15
CA ALA A 39 -21.39 7.33 25.39
C ALA A 39 -20.85 8.38 26.38
N GLN A 40 -20.12 7.94 27.42
CA GLN A 40 -19.47 8.83 28.37
C GLN A 40 -18.29 9.60 27.76
N VAL A 41 -17.36 8.91 27.09
CA VAL A 41 -16.14 9.54 26.54
C VAL A 41 -16.45 10.47 25.36
N ALA A 42 -17.24 10.00 24.40
CA ALA A 42 -17.60 10.74 23.19
C ALA A 42 -18.75 11.74 23.42
N ARG A 43 -19.47 11.64 24.55
CA ARG A 43 -20.65 12.45 24.88
C ARG A 43 -21.68 12.35 23.76
N LEU A 44 -22.12 11.13 23.48
CA LEU A 44 -23.02 10.83 22.37
C LEU A 44 -24.44 11.35 22.68
N THR A 45 -25.12 11.82 21.65
CA THR A 45 -26.44 12.43 21.71
C THR A 45 -27.33 11.94 20.56
N PRO A 46 -28.66 11.93 20.70
CA PRO A 46 -29.57 11.54 19.61
C PRO A 46 -29.47 12.42 18.36
N GLU A 47 -28.98 13.66 18.50
CA GLU A 47 -28.78 14.60 17.39
C GLU A 47 -27.54 14.26 16.55
N ASP A 48 -26.73 13.29 16.98
CA ASP A 48 -25.51 12.95 16.27
C ASP A 48 -25.76 12.24 14.94
N ARG A 49 -24.87 12.51 13.99
CA ARG A 49 -24.80 11.86 12.69
C ARG A 49 -23.42 11.26 12.56
N HIS A 50 -23.36 9.93 12.60
CA HIS A 50 -22.12 9.16 12.63
C HIS A 50 -21.74 8.71 11.22
N LEU A 51 -20.48 8.91 10.83
CA LEU A 51 -19.89 8.31 9.65
C LEU A 51 -18.68 7.47 10.05
N PHE A 52 -18.61 6.23 9.56
CA PHE A 52 -17.45 5.36 9.71
C PHE A 52 -16.80 5.16 8.35
N THR A 53 -15.52 5.49 8.22
CA THR A 53 -14.80 5.33 6.94
C THR A 53 -14.43 3.87 6.68
N GLY A 54 -14.24 3.08 7.76
CA GLY A 54 -13.99 1.65 7.68
C GLY A 54 -15.23 0.83 7.31
N GLY A 55 -15.02 -0.25 6.56
CA GLY A 55 -16.07 -1.19 6.16
C GLY A 55 -16.65 -2.01 7.33
N ALA A 56 -17.78 -2.65 7.09
CA ALA A 56 -18.51 -3.44 8.09
C ALA A 56 -17.76 -4.68 8.61
N ASP A 57 -16.72 -5.11 7.90
CA ASP A 57 -15.80 -6.18 8.28
C ASP A 57 -14.74 -5.73 9.32
N LEU A 58 -14.52 -4.42 9.46
CA LEU A 58 -13.55 -3.87 10.40
C LEU A 58 -14.19 -3.67 11.77
N THR A 59 -13.45 -4.02 12.82
CA THR A 59 -13.86 -3.84 14.23
C THR A 59 -14.39 -2.42 14.53
N ALA A 60 -13.77 -1.39 13.93
CA ALA A 60 -14.20 0.00 14.11
C ALA A 60 -15.67 0.21 13.75
N PHE A 61 -16.16 -0.40 12.66
CA PHE A 61 -17.58 -0.37 12.29
C PHE A 61 -18.37 -1.46 13.04
N ALA A 62 -17.89 -2.70 13.01
CA ALA A 62 -18.61 -3.88 13.49
C ALA A 62 -18.99 -3.79 14.99
N ALA A 63 -18.16 -3.14 15.81
CA ALA A 63 -18.53 -2.76 17.17
C ALA A 63 -19.14 -1.34 17.25
N GLY A 64 -18.70 -0.43 16.37
CA GLY A 64 -19.03 0.98 16.42
C GLY A 64 -20.44 1.38 16.00
N TRP A 65 -21.14 0.60 15.17
CA TRP A 65 -22.51 0.92 14.76
C TRP A 65 -23.47 1.06 15.95
N THR A 66 -23.21 0.32 17.04
CA THR A 66 -23.93 0.44 18.31
C THR A 66 -23.79 1.81 18.96
N ARG A 67 -22.66 2.52 18.74
CA ARG A 67 -22.46 3.90 19.24
C ARG A 67 -23.49 4.85 18.63
N ALA A 68 -23.81 4.70 17.35
CA ALA A 68 -24.83 5.52 16.70
C ALA A 68 -26.23 5.06 17.12
N LEU A 69 -26.60 3.81 16.80
CA LEU A 69 -27.99 3.37 16.90
C LEU A 69 -28.49 3.24 18.34
N CYS A 70 -27.63 2.86 19.29
CA CYS A 70 -28.04 2.77 20.71
C CYS A 70 -28.08 4.14 21.41
N SER A 71 -27.51 5.20 20.81
CA SER A 71 -27.61 6.57 21.32
C SER A 71 -28.83 7.34 20.79
N GLY A 72 -29.65 6.72 19.93
CA GLY A 72 -30.72 7.40 19.19
C GLY A 72 -30.24 8.24 18.02
N ALA A 73 -28.95 8.17 17.68
CA ALA A 73 -28.30 8.92 16.61
C ALA A 73 -28.49 8.27 15.23
N ALA A 74 -28.17 9.03 14.19
CA ALA A 74 -28.20 8.55 12.81
C ALA A 74 -26.84 7.98 12.37
N LEU A 75 -26.88 6.92 11.55
CA LEU A 75 -25.71 6.34 10.89
C LEU A 75 -25.74 6.69 9.40
N VAL A 76 -24.70 7.37 8.91
CA VAL A 76 -24.51 7.72 7.50
C VAL A 76 -23.72 6.61 6.82
N LEU A 77 -24.30 6.01 5.78
CA LEU A 77 -23.73 4.87 5.05
C LEU A 77 -23.38 5.29 3.61
N PRO A 78 -22.34 4.70 3.00
CA PRO A 78 -22.04 4.93 1.60
C PRO A 78 -23.12 4.27 0.72
N GLU A 79 -23.33 4.79 -0.49
CA GLU A 79 -24.18 4.13 -1.49
C GLU A 79 -23.56 2.80 -1.98
N GLY A 80 -22.23 2.71 -1.94
CA GLY A 80 -21.46 1.52 -2.30
C GLY A 80 -21.08 0.62 -1.11
N THR A 81 -20.06 -0.22 -1.30
CA THR A 81 -19.56 -1.12 -0.25
C THR A 81 -18.63 -0.44 0.78
N ALA A 82 -18.05 0.70 0.41
CA ALA A 82 -17.16 1.49 1.26
C ALA A 82 -17.11 2.94 0.75
N TRP A 83 -16.75 3.87 1.63
CA TRP A 83 -16.46 5.26 1.26
C TRP A 83 -15.18 5.33 0.43
N THR A 84 -15.20 6.05 -0.69
CA THR A 84 -13.95 6.46 -1.31
C THR A 84 -13.39 7.68 -0.58
N PRO A 85 -12.05 7.85 -0.51
CA PRO A 85 -11.48 8.97 0.23
C PRO A 85 -11.91 10.36 -0.26
N GLY A 86 -12.29 10.49 -1.53
CA GLY A 86 -12.79 11.75 -2.09
C GLY A 86 -14.24 12.05 -1.70
N GLU A 87 -15.05 11.03 -1.40
CA GLU A 87 -16.46 11.19 -1.01
C GLU A 87 -16.61 11.66 0.44
N ILE A 88 -15.67 11.31 1.33
CA ILE A 88 -15.82 11.55 2.77
C ILE A 88 -16.06 13.04 3.09
N PRO A 89 -15.27 14.01 2.59
CA PRO A 89 -15.51 15.42 2.90
C PRO A 89 -16.87 15.92 2.38
N ASP A 90 -17.31 15.42 1.23
CA ASP A 90 -18.59 15.81 0.63
C ASP A 90 -19.76 15.22 1.40
N ALA A 91 -19.67 13.95 1.80
CA ALA A 91 -20.66 13.29 2.67
C ALA A 91 -20.74 13.94 4.06
N VAL A 92 -19.61 14.38 4.62
CA VAL A 92 -19.57 15.11 5.90
C VAL A 92 -20.35 16.42 5.79
N ALA A 93 -20.19 17.15 4.69
CA ALA A 93 -20.89 18.40 4.45
C ALA A 93 -22.38 18.19 4.13
N GLU A 94 -22.70 17.31 3.19
CA GLU A 94 -24.06 17.05 2.70
C GLU A 94 -24.97 16.49 3.80
N HIS A 95 -24.44 15.55 4.58
CA HIS A 95 -25.20 14.89 5.63
C HIS A 95 -24.92 15.47 7.03
N GLU A 96 -24.28 16.64 7.12
CA GLU A 96 -23.99 17.33 8.38
C GLU A 96 -23.42 16.39 9.46
N VAL A 97 -22.43 15.56 9.07
CA VAL A 97 -21.85 14.57 9.97
C VAL A 97 -21.25 15.28 11.19
N SER A 98 -21.71 14.89 12.38
CA SER A 98 -21.24 15.45 13.64
C SER A 98 -20.09 14.62 14.25
N VAL A 99 -20.10 13.31 14.01
CA VAL A 99 -19.09 12.36 14.52
C VAL A 99 -18.49 11.53 13.39
N LEU A 100 -17.21 11.74 13.10
CA LEU A 100 -16.46 10.98 12.11
C LEU A 100 -15.53 9.97 12.79
N HIS A 101 -15.64 8.69 12.41
CA HIS A 101 -14.76 7.61 12.87
C HIS A 101 -13.87 7.15 11.73
N THR A 102 -12.56 7.25 11.90
CA THR A 102 -11.59 6.92 10.84
C THR A 102 -10.28 6.37 11.38
N ASP A 103 -9.45 5.84 10.49
CA ASP A 103 -8.04 5.54 10.76
C ASP A 103 -7.13 6.78 10.62
N PRO A 104 -5.86 6.73 11.06
CA PRO A 104 -4.94 7.85 10.93
C PRO A 104 -4.74 8.32 9.49
N ALA A 105 -4.76 7.43 8.50
CA ALA A 105 -4.59 7.83 7.10
C ALA A 105 -5.80 8.64 6.60
N GLY A 106 -7.02 8.23 6.95
CA GLY A 106 -8.23 8.99 6.67
C GLY A 106 -8.28 10.32 7.44
N ALA A 107 -7.81 10.35 8.69
CA ALA A 107 -7.72 11.59 9.47
C ALA A 107 -6.74 12.58 8.83
N LEU A 108 -5.53 12.13 8.47
CA LEU A 108 -4.51 12.98 7.86
C LEU A 108 -4.93 13.54 6.49
N ARG A 109 -5.81 12.86 5.75
CA ARG A 109 -6.39 13.42 4.51
C ARG A 109 -7.24 14.66 4.78
N LEU A 110 -7.85 14.80 5.95
CA LEU A 110 -8.57 16.02 6.33
C LEU A 110 -7.64 17.23 6.48
N LEU A 111 -6.32 17.00 6.57
CA LEU A 111 -5.30 18.05 6.55
C LEU A 111 -4.97 18.53 5.12
N ASP A 112 -5.36 17.79 4.08
CA ASP A 112 -5.04 18.17 2.70
C ASP A 112 -5.67 19.53 2.35
N ARG A 113 -4.83 20.48 1.97
CA ARG A 113 -5.25 21.86 1.62
C ARG A 113 -6.03 21.92 0.31
N SER A 114 -5.93 20.91 -0.55
CA SER A 114 -6.72 20.82 -1.78
C SER A 114 -8.21 20.64 -1.51
N LEU A 115 -8.58 20.17 -0.31
CA LEU A 115 -9.96 20.08 0.16
C LEU A 115 -10.57 21.46 0.51
N ASP A 116 -9.74 22.51 0.59
CA ASP A 116 -10.17 23.91 0.75
C ASP A 116 -9.33 24.89 -0.11
N PRO A 117 -9.59 24.96 -1.43
CA PRO A 117 -8.88 25.86 -2.34
C PRO A 117 -9.07 27.36 -1.99
N ALA A 118 -10.18 27.71 -1.34
CA ALA A 118 -10.50 29.08 -0.93
C ALA A 118 -9.72 29.49 0.34
N GLY A 119 -9.47 28.54 1.25
CA GLY A 119 -8.64 28.72 2.44
C GLY A 119 -7.14 28.81 2.14
N ALA A 120 -6.65 28.13 1.09
CA ALA A 120 -5.24 28.15 0.69
C ALA A 120 -4.70 29.56 0.33
N ALA A 121 -5.57 30.47 -0.10
CA ALA A 121 -5.23 31.87 -0.40
C ALA A 121 -5.23 32.79 0.84
N ARG A 122 -5.80 32.36 1.97
CA ARG A 122 -5.91 33.16 3.21
C ARG A 122 -4.80 32.78 4.19
N ARG A 123 -3.57 33.27 3.95
CA ARG A 123 -2.53 33.22 4.98
C ARG A 123 -3.00 34.02 6.21
N GLY A 124 -3.23 33.34 7.33
CA GLY A 124 -3.35 33.96 8.65
C GLY A 124 -4.73 34.05 9.30
N ARG A 125 -5.81 33.46 8.75
CA ARG A 125 -7.09 33.33 9.46
C ARG A 125 -7.42 31.87 9.75
N ARG A 126 -7.61 31.54 11.04
CA ARG A 126 -8.11 30.25 11.56
C ARG A 126 -9.62 30.11 11.30
N GLU A 127 -10.03 30.04 10.03
CA GLU A 127 -11.41 29.66 9.69
C GLU A 127 -11.43 28.16 9.38
N PRO A 128 -12.32 27.37 10.02
CA PRO A 128 -12.41 25.93 9.76
C PRO A 128 -12.82 25.67 8.31
N ALA A 129 -12.32 24.58 7.73
CA ALA A 129 -12.68 24.20 6.36
C ALA A 129 -14.22 24.09 6.25
N PRO A 130 -14.88 24.78 5.30
CA PRO A 130 -16.34 24.88 5.25
C PRO A 130 -17.03 23.50 5.22
N ARG A 131 -16.39 22.51 4.62
CA ARG A 131 -16.91 21.13 4.51
C ARG A 131 -16.86 20.33 5.81
N LEU A 132 -16.12 20.78 6.82
CA LEU A 132 -15.94 20.10 8.10
C LEU A 132 -16.62 20.83 9.27
N SER A 133 -17.43 21.85 9.00
CA SER A 133 -18.03 22.72 10.01
C SER A 133 -19.03 22.00 10.92
N ALA A 134 -19.67 20.92 10.46
CA ALA A 134 -20.60 20.14 11.26
C ALA A 134 -19.89 19.29 12.33
N LEU A 135 -18.64 18.85 12.05
CA LEU A 135 -17.91 17.94 12.91
C LEU A 135 -17.71 18.54 14.30
N ARG A 136 -18.23 17.85 15.32
CA ARG A 136 -17.92 18.12 16.73
C ARG A 136 -16.90 17.13 17.28
N LEU A 137 -16.77 15.96 16.65
CA LEU A 137 -15.93 14.88 17.12
C LEU A 137 -15.31 14.10 15.97
N LEU A 138 -13.99 14.00 15.98
CA LEU A 138 -13.20 13.11 15.15
C LEU A 138 -12.63 12.00 16.05
N THR A 139 -12.93 10.75 15.75
CA THR A 139 -12.30 9.60 16.41
C THR A 139 -11.31 8.94 15.45
N VAL A 140 -10.09 8.72 15.93
CA VAL A 140 -9.01 8.12 15.16
C VAL A 140 -8.59 6.82 15.82
N THR A 141 -8.64 5.72 15.08
CA THR A 141 -8.34 4.39 15.62
C THR A 141 -7.67 3.46 14.62
N GLY A 142 -7.19 2.31 15.08
CA GLY A 142 -6.65 1.26 14.21
C GLY A 142 -5.14 1.32 13.99
N ASP A 143 -4.50 2.49 14.07
CA ASP A 143 -3.03 2.60 14.06
C ASP A 143 -2.52 3.82 14.83
N ARG A 144 -1.19 4.02 14.84
CA ARG A 144 -0.51 5.12 15.53
C ARG A 144 -0.94 6.48 14.98
N LEU A 145 -1.47 7.34 15.86
CA LEU A 145 -1.60 8.78 15.65
C LEU A 145 -0.58 9.49 16.54
N HIS A 146 0.33 10.26 15.94
CA HIS A 146 1.35 10.99 16.67
C HIS A 146 0.79 12.33 17.20
N LEU A 147 1.39 12.86 18.26
CA LEU A 147 0.89 14.04 18.96
C LEU A 147 0.92 15.30 18.09
N ASP A 148 1.92 15.45 17.22
CA ASP A 148 2.01 16.52 16.22
C ASP A 148 0.82 16.46 15.25
N GLN A 149 0.49 15.25 14.78
CA GLN A 149 -0.62 15.00 13.86
C GLN A 149 -1.97 15.31 14.54
N GLN A 150 -2.16 14.86 15.78
CA GLN A 150 -3.39 15.14 16.53
C GLN A 150 -3.55 16.63 16.84
N THR A 151 -2.46 17.32 17.18
CA THR A 151 -2.47 18.78 17.41
C THR A 151 -2.87 19.51 16.14
N THR A 152 -2.29 19.14 15.00
CA THR A 152 -2.62 19.73 13.70
C THR A 152 -4.07 19.48 13.30
N LEU A 153 -4.59 18.28 13.54
CA LEU A 153 -6.00 17.94 13.31
C LEU A 153 -6.93 18.78 14.20
N HIS A 154 -6.60 18.93 15.49
CA HIS A 154 -7.39 19.73 16.41
C HIS A 154 -7.47 21.20 15.97
N ASP A 155 -6.34 21.79 15.57
CA ASP A 155 -6.25 23.17 15.11
C ASP A 155 -6.99 23.43 13.78
N ARG A 156 -7.21 22.40 12.97
CA ARG A 156 -7.94 22.46 11.69
C ARG A 156 -9.45 22.41 11.85
N LEU A 157 -9.94 21.73 12.89
CA LEU A 157 -11.37 21.62 13.15
C LEU A 157 -11.90 22.92 13.76
N ARG A 158 -13.23 23.06 13.76
CA ARG A 158 -13.88 24.23 14.37
C ARG A 158 -13.57 24.31 15.88
N PRO A 159 -13.57 25.53 16.46
CA PRO A 159 -13.48 25.69 17.91
C PRO A 159 -14.51 24.82 18.65
N GLY A 160 -14.07 24.11 19.67
CA GLY A 160 -14.89 23.18 20.45
C GLY A 160 -15.03 21.77 19.87
N ALA A 161 -14.55 21.51 18.65
CA ALA A 161 -14.44 20.16 18.14
C ALA A 161 -13.35 19.37 18.88
N ARG A 162 -13.58 18.07 19.05
CA ARG A 162 -12.69 17.17 19.78
C ARG A 162 -12.04 16.19 18.81
N VAL A 163 -10.78 15.82 19.09
CA VAL A 163 -10.07 14.74 18.39
C VAL A 163 -9.69 13.68 19.43
N LEU A 164 -10.33 12.52 19.34
CA LEU A 164 -10.07 11.37 20.20
C LEU A 164 -9.15 10.39 19.48
N ASN A 165 -7.93 10.20 19.99
CA ASN A 165 -7.09 9.07 19.62
C ASN A 165 -7.51 7.86 20.45
N VAL A 166 -7.89 6.75 19.79
CA VAL A 166 -8.43 5.57 20.47
C VAL A 166 -7.65 4.33 20.10
N TYR A 167 -7.05 3.75 21.13
CA TYR A 167 -6.42 2.44 21.07
C TYR A 167 -7.37 1.39 21.61
N ALA A 168 -7.81 0.49 20.73
CA ALA A 168 -8.74 -0.56 21.11
C ALA A 168 -8.62 -1.80 20.21
N PRO A 169 -8.11 -2.92 20.73
CA PRO A 169 -8.11 -4.18 20.00
C PRO A 169 -9.53 -4.77 19.92
N ALA A 170 -9.74 -5.73 19.02
CA ALA A 170 -11.05 -6.35 18.76
C ALA A 170 -11.65 -7.00 20.02
N GLU A 171 -10.77 -7.53 20.86
CA GLU A 171 -11.04 -8.14 22.16
C GLU A 171 -11.70 -7.18 23.16
N THR A 172 -11.60 -5.87 22.95
CA THR A 172 -12.22 -4.83 23.78
C THR A 172 -13.49 -4.23 23.19
N ALA A 173 -13.98 -4.79 22.08
CA ALA A 173 -15.10 -4.23 21.32
C ALA A 173 -14.93 -2.74 21.00
N GLY A 174 -13.68 -2.32 20.72
CA GLY A 174 -13.37 -0.94 20.39
C GLY A 174 -13.30 0.03 21.58
N ALA A 175 -13.25 -0.44 22.84
CA ALA A 175 -13.17 0.39 24.05
C ALA A 175 -11.96 0.02 24.95
N GLY A 176 -10.75 0.37 24.51
CA GLY A 176 -9.50 0.16 25.26
C GLY A 176 -9.08 1.41 26.04
N THR A 177 -8.21 2.22 25.45
CA THR A 177 -7.75 3.51 26.00
C THR A 177 -8.04 4.64 25.01
N TRP A 178 -8.05 5.87 25.52
CA TRP A 178 -8.30 7.06 24.73
C TRP A 178 -7.48 8.25 25.20
N PHE A 179 -7.12 9.10 24.25
CA PHE A 179 -6.38 10.32 24.46
C PHE A 179 -7.00 11.51 23.72
N GLU A 180 -7.07 12.66 24.39
CA GLU A 180 -7.32 13.97 23.77
C GLU A 180 -6.41 15.03 24.41
N LEU A 181 -6.12 16.10 23.66
CA LEU A 181 -5.16 17.12 24.08
C LEU A 181 -5.43 17.70 25.49
N PRO A 182 -6.68 17.95 25.93
CA PRO A 182 -6.96 18.40 27.29
C PRO A 182 -6.48 17.47 28.43
N GLN A 183 -6.15 16.21 28.15
CA GLN A 183 -5.56 15.32 29.15
C GLN A 183 -4.09 15.68 29.46
N LEU A 184 -3.41 16.43 28.59
CA LEU A 184 -2.05 16.85 28.83
C LEU A 184 -2.01 17.98 29.88
N PRO A 185 -1.19 17.86 30.93
CA PRO A 185 -1.03 18.93 31.90
C PRO A 185 -0.25 20.13 31.32
N ARG A 186 0.55 19.89 30.27
CA ARG A 186 1.35 20.88 29.56
C ARG A 186 1.74 20.37 28.17
N PRO A 187 2.12 21.24 27.23
CA PRO A 187 2.77 20.83 25.99
C PRO A 187 4.01 19.97 26.25
N LEU A 188 4.27 19.02 25.34
CA LEU A 188 5.39 18.09 25.42
C LEU A 188 6.40 18.39 24.31
N ASP A 189 7.67 18.12 24.58
CA ASP A 189 8.75 18.22 23.61
C ASP A 189 8.73 17.03 22.64
N GLU A 190 9.23 17.24 21.42
CA GLU A 190 9.27 16.25 20.32
C GLU A 190 7.94 15.51 20.08
N PRO A 191 6.82 16.23 19.86
CA PRO A 191 5.50 15.64 19.67
C PRO A 191 5.43 14.66 18.48
N GLU A 192 6.36 14.76 17.53
CA GLU A 192 6.48 13.88 16.37
C GLU A 192 6.86 12.44 16.77
N ARG A 193 7.47 12.25 17.94
CA ARG A 193 7.85 10.93 18.49
C ARG A 193 6.72 10.27 19.25
N LEU A 194 5.81 11.06 19.79
CA LEU A 194 4.90 10.62 20.84
C LEU A 194 3.60 10.12 20.21
N ALA A 195 3.26 8.86 20.49
CA ALA A 195 1.94 8.30 20.21
C ALA A 195 1.23 7.98 21.53
N LEU A 196 0.38 8.90 21.99
CA LEU A 196 -0.27 8.80 23.30
C LEU A 196 -1.52 7.92 23.22
N LEU A 197 -1.55 6.88 24.06
CA LEU A 197 -2.69 5.98 24.26
C LEU A 197 -3.67 6.55 25.29
N GLY A 198 -3.18 7.45 26.16
CA GLY A 198 -3.98 8.18 27.15
C GLY A 198 -4.41 7.33 28.32
N THR A 199 -5.69 7.41 28.68
CA THR A 199 -6.27 6.71 29.85
C THR A 199 -7.25 5.62 29.43
N PRO A 200 -7.49 4.59 30.26
CA PRO A 200 -8.53 3.60 30.00
C PRO A 200 -9.92 4.22 29.82
N PHE A 201 -10.75 3.60 28.99
CA PHE A 201 -12.19 3.90 28.95
C PHE A 201 -12.85 3.61 30.31
N PRO A 202 -13.99 4.24 30.63
CA PRO A 202 -14.80 3.89 31.81
C PRO A 202 -15.10 2.38 31.85
N GLY A 203 -14.83 1.74 32.98
CA GLY A 203 -15.00 0.30 33.15
C GLY A 203 -13.85 -0.56 32.61
N SER A 204 -12.95 0.00 31.79
CA SER A 204 -11.73 -0.66 31.33
C SER A 204 -10.58 -0.45 32.31
N ARG A 205 -9.55 -1.31 32.24
CA ARG A 205 -8.27 -1.13 32.94
C ARG A 205 -7.11 -1.40 32.00
N ALA A 206 -5.99 -0.75 32.27
CA ALA A 206 -4.73 -0.97 31.58
C ALA A 206 -3.64 -1.27 32.60
N GLU A 207 -2.90 -2.35 32.37
CA GLU A 207 -1.79 -2.80 33.21
C GLU A 207 -0.56 -3.01 32.33
N LEU A 208 0.64 -2.74 32.88
CA LEU A 208 1.90 -3.03 32.20
C LEU A 208 2.60 -4.20 32.91
N ARG A 209 2.96 -5.24 32.16
CA ARG A 209 3.79 -6.36 32.65
C ARG A 209 5.02 -6.47 31.78
N ALA A 210 6.19 -6.15 32.35
CA ALA A 210 7.45 -6.08 31.62
C ALA A 210 7.37 -5.23 30.33
N GLY A 211 6.61 -4.13 30.37
CA GLY A 211 6.38 -3.22 29.24
C GLY A 211 5.28 -3.65 28.27
N GLU A 212 4.77 -4.88 28.34
CA GLU A 212 3.60 -5.30 27.56
C GLU A 212 2.31 -4.72 28.16
N LEU A 213 1.45 -4.20 27.30
CA LEU A 213 0.15 -3.66 27.66
C LEU A 213 -0.89 -4.78 27.76
N LEU A 214 -1.50 -4.91 28.93
CA LEU A 214 -2.67 -5.75 29.15
C LEU A 214 -3.90 -4.87 29.32
N LEU A 215 -4.98 -5.20 28.62
CA LEU A 215 -6.25 -4.49 28.73
C LEU A 215 -7.33 -5.39 29.33
N THR A 216 -8.00 -4.87 30.36
CA THR A 216 -9.28 -5.38 30.80
C THR A 216 -10.37 -4.61 30.07
N PRO A 217 -11.25 -5.28 29.30
CA PRO A 217 -12.35 -4.63 28.61
C PRO A 217 -13.42 -4.12 29.59
N PRO A 218 -14.30 -3.21 29.16
CA PRO A 218 -15.42 -2.78 29.99
C PRO A 218 -16.35 -3.97 30.28
N GLY A 219 -16.83 -4.06 31.51
CA GLY A 219 -17.62 -5.21 31.99
C GLY A 219 -16.81 -6.25 32.79
N GLY A 220 -15.50 -6.03 32.98
CA GLY A 220 -14.72 -6.72 34.03
C GLY A 220 -14.23 -8.13 33.70
N ALA A 221 -13.88 -8.40 32.44
CA ALA A 221 -13.21 -9.64 32.06
C ALA A 221 -11.74 -9.66 32.51
N ASP A 222 -11.08 -10.82 32.40
CA ASP A 222 -9.66 -10.94 32.70
C ASP A 222 -8.81 -10.01 31.83
N PRO A 223 -7.68 -9.48 32.35
CA PRO A 223 -6.74 -8.71 31.54
C PRO A 223 -6.20 -9.53 30.36
N LEU A 224 -6.29 -8.97 29.17
CA LEU A 224 -5.86 -9.62 27.92
C LEU A 224 -4.54 -9.01 27.43
N PRO A 225 -3.52 -9.83 27.13
CA PRO A 225 -2.29 -9.34 26.51
C PRO A 225 -2.60 -8.83 25.10
N THR A 226 -2.23 -7.58 24.84
CA THR A 226 -2.48 -6.95 23.54
C THR A 226 -1.40 -7.30 22.52
N GLY A 227 -0.22 -7.75 22.97
CA GLY A 227 0.97 -7.87 22.13
C GLY A 227 1.62 -6.54 21.76
N ASP A 228 1.12 -5.43 22.28
CA ASP A 228 1.70 -4.09 22.13
C ASP A 228 2.46 -3.70 23.41
N LEU A 229 3.51 -2.91 23.22
CA LEU A 229 4.34 -2.38 24.29
C LEU A 229 3.89 -0.96 24.60
N ALA A 230 3.90 -0.60 25.88
CA ALA A 230 3.59 0.75 26.32
C ALA A 230 4.41 1.15 27.55
N VAL A 231 4.51 2.46 27.77
CA VAL A 231 5.13 3.06 28.95
C VAL A 231 4.10 3.91 29.67
N LEU A 232 4.01 3.78 30.99
CA LEU A 232 3.25 4.69 31.83
C LEU A 232 4.13 5.92 32.10
N ARG A 233 3.70 7.06 31.58
CA ARG A 233 4.42 8.32 31.72
C ARG A 233 4.22 8.91 33.13
N PRO A 234 5.11 9.82 33.58
CA PRO A 234 4.96 10.50 34.87
C PRO A 234 3.68 11.35 35.01
N ASP A 235 3.09 11.78 33.89
CA ASP A 235 1.82 12.50 33.83
C ASP A 235 0.58 11.58 33.97
N GLY A 236 0.80 10.26 34.10
CA GLY A 236 -0.26 9.26 34.26
C GLY A 236 -0.87 8.77 32.93
N LEU A 237 -0.38 9.24 31.79
CA LEU A 237 -0.84 8.80 30.47
C LEU A 237 -0.03 7.61 29.97
N LEU A 238 -0.68 6.71 29.24
CA LEU A 238 -0.01 5.64 28.52
C LEU A 238 0.55 6.16 27.19
N GLU A 239 1.77 5.76 26.88
CA GLU A 239 2.44 6.01 25.61
C GLU A 239 2.72 4.69 24.91
N PHE A 240 2.46 4.64 23.61
CA PHE A 240 2.79 3.49 22.79
C PHE A 240 4.31 3.36 22.65
N ALA A 241 4.84 2.16 22.85
CA ALA A 241 6.29 1.89 22.84
C ALA A 241 6.72 0.83 21.80
N GLY A 242 5.79 0.26 21.04
CA GLY A 242 6.08 -0.71 19.98
C GLY A 242 5.12 -1.89 19.95
N ARG A 243 5.40 -2.89 19.11
CA ARG A 243 4.63 -4.15 19.06
C ARG A 243 5.58 -5.33 19.12
N LEU A 244 5.23 -6.36 19.90
CA LEU A 244 6.04 -7.57 20.01
C LEU A 244 6.20 -8.28 18.67
N ARG A 245 5.13 -8.34 17.86
CA ARG A 245 5.13 -8.96 16.52
C ARG A 245 6.02 -8.24 15.50
N ASP A 246 6.35 -6.98 15.78
CA ASP A 246 7.12 -6.11 14.90
C ASP A 246 8.63 -6.17 15.19
N ARG A 247 9.04 -6.89 16.24
CA ARG A 247 10.44 -7.05 16.62
C ARG A 247 11.27 -7.68 15.51
N ILE A 248 12.40 -7.06 15.25
CA ILE A 248 13.36 -7.52 14.26
C ILE A 248 14.40 -8.39 14.95
N THR A 249 14.63 -9.60 14.44
CA THR A 249 15.77 -10.42 14.91
C THR A 249 17.05 -9.98 14.21
N LEU A 250 18.01 -9.47 14.98
CA LEU A 250 19.33 -9.07 14.50
C LEU A 250 20.22 -10.29 14.20
N ALA A 251 21.36 -10.05 13.55
CA ALA A 251 22.27 -11.11 13.12
C ALA A 251 22.88 -11.91 14.29
N ASP A 252 22.99 -11.32 15.47
CA ASP A 252 23.43 -11.95 16.72
C ASP A 252 22.30 -12.70 17.45
N GLY A 253 21.08 -12.67 16.92
CA GLY A 253 19.89 -13.30 17.50
C GLY A 253 19.13 -12.41 18.51
N SER A 254 19.61 -11.21 18.81
CA SER A 254 18.94 -10.29 19.73
C SER A 254 17.69 -9.66 19.09
N PRO A 255 16.63 -9.38 19.88
CA PRO A 255 15.46 -8.66 19.39
C PRO A 255 15.72 -7.14 19.40
N LEU A 256 15.34 -6.48 18.31
CA LEU A 256 15.30 -5.03 18.18
C LEU A 256 13.85 -4.57 18.05
N ASP A 257 13.42 -3.70 18.95
CA ASP A 257 12.17 -2.96 18.80
C ASP A 257 12.38 -1.82 17.76
N PRO A 258 11.66 -1.81 16.64
CA PRO A 258 11.87 -0.79 15.59
C PRO A 258 11.29 0.58 15.97
N HIS A 259 10.31 0.63 16.88
CA HIS A 259 9.56 1.84 17.18
C HIS A 259 10.40 3.03 17.70
N PRO A 260 11.39 2.85 18.60
CA PRO A 260 12.28 3.95 19.00
C PRO A 260 13.00 4.59 17.81
N VAL A 261 13.50 3.78 16.86
CA VAL A 261 14.21 4.27 15.66
C VAL A 261 13.24 5.00 14.72
N GLU A 262 12.07 4.40 14.45
CA GLU A 262 11.02 5.02 13.65
C GLU A 262 10.56 6.37 14.22
N SER A 263 10.44 6.47 15.54
CA SER A 263 10.02 7.71 16.21
C SER A 263 11.09 8.78 16.12
N VAL A 264 12.37 8.44 16.31
CA VAL A 264 13.48 9.39 16.11
C VAL A 264 13.50 9.89 14.66
N LEU A 265 13.33 9.01 13.67
CA LEU A 265 13.24 9.40 12.25
C LEU A 265 12.17 10.46 11.99
N ARG A 266 11.00 10.36 12.65
CA ARG A 266 9.91 11.34 12.52
C ARG A 266 10.22 12.73 13.04
N THR A 267 11.19 12.89 13.95
CA THR A 267 11.61 14.23 14.39
C THR A 267 12.36 15.02 13.32
N HIS A 268 12.71 14.38 12.21
CA HIS A 268 13.27 15.08 11.06
C HIS A 268 12.13 15.77 10.30
N PRO A 269 12.19 17.10 10.03
CA PRO A 269 11.08 17.85 9.43
C PRO A 269 10.56 17.28 8.10
N GLY A 270 11.44 16.67 7.30
CA GLY A 270 11.09 16.03 6.03
C GLY A 270 10.48 14.62 6.14
N VAL A 271 10.19 14.11 7.35
CA VAL A 271 9.69 12.74 7.57
C VAL A 271 8.34 12.78 8.29
N GLY A 272 7.29 12.43 7.56
CA GLY A 272 5.92 12.33 8.08
C GLY A 272 5.48 10.91 8.43
N ALA A 273 6.23 9.88 8.03
CA ALA A 273 6.05 8.50 8.44
C ALA A 273 7.34 7.70 8.20
N ALA A 274 7.61 6.69 9.04
CA ALA A 274 8.81 5.87 8.97
C ALA A 274 8.53 4.41 9.35
N VAL A 275 9.10 3.47 8.59
CA VAL A 275 9.09 2.03 8.88
C VAL A 275 10.51 1.49 8.81
N LEU A 276 10.97 0.81 9.86
CA LEU A 276 12.24 0.10 9.86
C LEU A 276 11.99 -1.37 9.50
N ALA A 277 12.73 -1.90 8.51
CA ALA A 277 12.59 -3.29 8.10
C ALA A 277 13.95 -4.00 7.96
N PRO A 278 14.01 -5.32 8.25
CA PRO A 278 15.18 -6.13 7.99
C PRO A 278 15.29 -6.52 6.51
N VAL A 279 16.52 -6.53 6.01
CA VAL A 279 16.89 -6.99 4.66
C VAL A 279 18.05 -7.96 4.77
N GLY A 280 18.10 -8.95 3.88
CA GLY A 280 19.13 -9.98 3.86
C GLY A 280 18.68 -11.29 4.52
N SER A 281 19.65 -12.12 4.89
CA SER A 281 19.41 -13.41 5.55
C SER A 281 19.51 -13.28 7.06
N ARG A 282 19.00 -14.27 7.80
CA ARG A 282 19.03 -14.30 9.28
C ARG A 282 20.44 -14.18 9.89
N ARG A 283 21.49 -14.53 9.13
CA ARG A 283 22.91 -14.43 9.54
C ARG A 283 23.59 -13.12 9.11
N ASN A 284 22.92 -12.32 8.28
CA ASN A 284 23.41 -11.05 7.73
C ASN A 284 22.23 -10.07 7.61
N THR A 285 21.48 -9.93 8.70
CA THR A 285 20.34 -9.00 8.78
C THR A 285 20.88 -7.57 8.78
N ARG A 286 20.42 -6.77 7.81
CA ARG A 286 20.70 -5.33 7.72
C ARG A 286 19.40 -4.56 7.85
N LEU A 287 19.46 -3.39 8.48
CA LEU A 287 18.28 -2.56 8.69
C LEU A 287 18.14 -1.51 7.60
N VAL A 288 16.97 -1.37 7.04
CA VAL A 288 16.62 -0.32 6.07
C VAL A 288 15.42 0.45 6.59
N ALA A 289 15.52 1.78 6.59
CA ALA A 289 14.41 2.64 6.96
C ALA A 289 13.72 3.18 5.71
N TYR A 290 12.40 3.01 5.64
CA TYR A 290 11.53 3.57 4.62
C TYR A 290 10.87 4.81 5.19
N VAL A 291 11.00 5.94 4.51
CA VAL A 291 10.46 7.22 4.97
C VAL A 291 9.56 7.84 3.93
N ALA A 292 8.45 8.43 4.38
CA ALA A 292 7.54 9.22 3.56
C ALA A 292 7.46 10.65 4.11
N PRO A 293 7.26 11.67 3.26
CA PRO A 293 7.14 13.06 3.72
C PRO A 293 5.85 13.29 4.53
N PRO A 294 5.76 14.42 5.27
CA PRO A 294 4.50 14.88 5.87
C PRO A 294 3.38 14.99 4.83
N PRO A 295 2.11 14.73 5.22
CA PRO A 295 0.97 14.74 4.29
C PRO A 295 0.73 16.11 3.62
N ASP A 296 1.21 17.19 4.23
CA ASP A 296 1.06 18.57 3.74
C ASP A 296 2.13 18.96 2.70
N GLU A 297 3.14 18.11 2.48
CA GLU A 297 4.20 18.32 1.50
C GLU A 297 4.03 17.31 0.34
N PRO A 298 3.86 17.79 -0.91
CA PRO A 298 3.83 16.89 -2.05
C PRO A 298 5.16 16.14 -2.14
N GLY A 299 5.13 14.82 -1.89
CA GLY A 299 6.22 13.95 -2.29
C GLY A 299 6.43 14.06 -3.81
N PRO A 300 7.67 13.96 -4.32
CA PRO A 300 7.97 14.22 -5.73
C PRO A 300 7.10 13.35 -6.66
N ASP A 301 6.55 13.88 -7.77
CA ASP A 301 7.25 14.44 -8.93
C ASP A 301 7.74 15.90 -8.82
N GLY A 302 8.83 16.13 -8.07
CA GLY A 302 9.57 17.41 -8.03
C GLY A 302 9.39 18.29 -6.78
N GLY A 303 10.44 18.33 -5.94
CA GLY A 303 10.81 19.43 -5.02
C GLY A 303 10.27 19.31 -3.58
N ALA A 304 11.01 18.89 -2.55
CA ALA A 304 12.44 18.94 -2.29
C ALA A 304 13.09 17.55 -2.09
N PRO A 305 14.42 17.40 -2.31
CA PRO A 305 15.15 16.20 -1.89
C PRO A 305 15.10 16.07 -0.36
N VAL A 306 14.76 14.87 0.14
CA VAL A 306 15.05 14.53 1.54
C VAL A 306 16.56 14.34 1.60
N ASP A 307 17.22 15.14 2.42
CA ASP A 307 18.65 15.03 2.67
C ASP A 307 18.93 13.69 3.37
N VAL A 308 19.36 12.70 2.60
CA VAL A 308 19.67 11.36 3.11
C VAL A 308 20.90 11.38 4.02
N GLU A 309 21.83 12.31 3.78
CA GLU A 309 23.02 12.49 4.61
C GLU A 309 22.62 13.18 5.93
N GLY A 310 21.84 14.26 5.85
CA GLY A 310 21.23 14.90 7.01
C GLY A 310 20.36 13.96 7.85
N LEU A 311 19.63 13.02 7.23
CA LEU A 311 18.84 12.04 7.99
C LEU A 311 19.69 10.98 8.69
N ARG A 312 20.87 10.64 8.13
CA ARG A 312 21.84 9.78 8.82
C ARG A 312 22.48 10.51 9.99
N ASP A 313 22.89 11.75 9.79
CA ASP A 313 23.45 12.59 10.86
C ASP A 313 22.43 12.84 11.97
N HIS A 314 21.16 13.02 11.62
CA HIS A 314 20.06 13.17 12.57
C HIS A 314 19.82 11.93 13.44
N LEU A 315 20.20 10.74 12.97
CA LEU A 315 20.14 9.51 13.75
C LEU A 315 21.39 9.28 14.60
N ALA A 316 22.53 9.85 14.20
CA ALA A 316 23.80 9.65 14.87
C ALA A 316 23.72 10.09 16.34
N GLY A 317 24.04 9.17 17.25
CA GLY A 317 24.00 9.42 18.70
C GLY A 317 22.61 9.41 19.35
N ARG A 318 21.52 9.26 18.58
CA ARG A 318 20.13 9.20 19.11
C ARG A 318 19.53 7.79 19.12
N VAL A 319 20.11 6.87 18.35
CA VAL A 319 19.71 5.46 18.33
C VAL A 319 20.93 4.55 18.57
N PRO A 320 20.76 3.37 19.18
CA PRO A 320 21.83 2.40 19.31
C PRO A 320 22.41 2.01 17.93
N GLU A 321 23.71 1.70 17.87
CA GLU A 321 24.38 1.30 16.63
C GLU A 321 23.68 0.09 15.98
N ALA A 322 23.26 -0.89 16.79
CA ALA A 322 22.52 -2.07 16.36
C ALA A 322 21.16 -1.76 15.71
N GLY A 323 20.56 -0.60 16.01
CA GLY A 323 19.30 -0.13 15.44
C GLY A 323 19.49 0.85 14.27
N SER A 324 20.74 1.21 13.94
CA SER A 324 21.03 2.21 12.91
C SER A 324 20.80 1.62 11.51
N PRO A 325 19.94 2.24 10.68
CA PRO A 325 19.68 1.75 9.34
C PRO A 325 20.91 1.94 8.45
N VAL A 326 21.31 0.90 7.71
CA VAL A 326 22.41 0.98 6.73
C VAL A 326 22.01 1.78 5.49
N ARG A 327 20.70 1.88 5.23
CA ARG A 327 20.12 2.56 4.08
C ARG A 327 18.79 3.22 4.45
N LEU A 328 18.54 4.35 3.81
CA LEU A 328 17.27 5.06 3.83
C LEU A 328 16.65 4.99 2.44
N VAL A 329 15.35 4.66 2.37
CA VAL A 329 14.57 4.58 1.12
C VAL A 329 13.40 5.53 1.25
N ARG A 330 13.33 6.52 0.37
CA ARG A 330 12.20 7.46 0.34
C ARG A 330 11.07 6.90 -0.49
N LEU A 331 9.86 6.92 0.06
CA LEU A 331 8.62 6.57 -0.63
C LEU A 331 7.71 7.81 -0.72
N ARG A 332 6.79 7.81 -1.68
CA ARG A 332 5.72 8.83 -1.73
C ARG A 332 4.78 8.68 -0.54
N THR A 333 4.39 7.44 -0.27
CA THR A 333 3.55 7.04 0.86
C THR A 333 3.98 5.67 1.33
N LEU A 334 3.88 5.39 2.63
CA LEU A 334 4.07 4.02 3.11
C LEU A 334 2.89 3.13 2.67
N PRO A 335 3.15 1.87 2.29
CA PRO A 335 2.09 0.88 2.06
C PRO A 335 1.21 0.73 3.31
N ARG A 336 -0.09 0.50 3.10
CA ARG A 336 -1.07 0.33 4.18
C ARG A 336 -1.96 -0.88 3.92
N THR A 337 -2.42 -1.52 4.99
CA THR A 337 -3.42 -2.58 4.97
C THR A 337 -4.81 -2.00 4.69
N ARG A 338 -5.80 -2.87 4.44
CA ARG A 338 -7.21 -2.44 4.34
C ARG A 338 -7.74 -1.76 5.61
N ALA A 339 -7.17 -2.07 6.77
CA ALA A 339 -7.55 -1.45 8.04
C ALA A 339 -6.81 -0.12 8.28
N GLY A 340 -6.09 0.41 7.28
CA GLY A 340 -5.35 1.67 7.37
C GLY A 340 -4.00 1.58 8.09
N GLN A 341 -3.64 0.41 8.60
CA GLN A 341 -2.37 0.20 9.30
C GLN A 341 -1.19 0.21 8.34
N GLU A 342 -0.01 0.65 8.78
CA GLU A 342 1.22 0.52 7.99
C GLU A 342 1.53 -0.95 7.66
N ASP A 343 1.67 -1.27 6.37
CA ASP A 343 1.96 -2.62 5.88
C ASP A 343 3.47 -2.79 5.67
N ARG A 344 4.11 -3.28 6.72
CA ARG A 344 5.55 -3.56 6.77
C ARG A 344 5.97 -4.70 5.84
N ALA A 345 5.06 -5.59 5.46
CA ALA A 345 5.36 -6.69 4.55
C ALA A 345 5.33 -6.24 3.08
N ALA A 346 4.62 -5.15 2.79
CA ALA A 346 4.48 -4.58 1.46
C ALA A 346 5.52 -3.50 1.11
N VAL A 347 6.47 -3.18 2.01
CA VAL A 347 7.55 -2.22 1.67
C VAL A 347 8.45 -2.78 0.56
N PRO A 348 8.84 -1.98 -0.44
CA PRO A 348 9.71 -2.44 -1.53
C PRO A 348 11.05 -2.93 -0.97
N ARG A 349 11.59 -4.05 -1.46
CA ARG A 349 12.95 -4.45 -1.07
C ARG A 349 13.99 -3.55 -1.74
N PRO A 350 15.04 -3.11 -1.03
CA PRO A 350 16.08 -2.28 -1.63
C PRO A 350 17.02 -3.17 -2.47
N PRO A 351 17.60 -2.63 -3.56
CA PRO A 351 18.55 -3.36 -4.38
C PRO A 351 19.78 -3.79 -3.56
N ASP A 352 20.21 -5.04 -3.74
CA ASP A 352 21.30 -5.64 -2.96
C ASP A 352 22.66 -5.11 -3.46
N PRO A 353 23.48 -4.44 -2.62
CA PRO A 353 24.76 -3.85 -3.08
C PRO A 353 25.88 -4.88 -3.32
N GLY A 354 25.60 -6.18 -3.17
CA GLY A 354 26.61 -7.25 -3.15
C GLY A 354 26.74 -8.09 -4.42
N ALA A 355 25.89 -7.88 -5.43
CA ALA A 355 26.02 -8.61 -6.69
C ALA A 355 27.16 -8.03 -7.53
N ARG A 356 28.41 -8.43 -7.24
CA ARG A 356 29.51 -8.27 -8.19
C ARG A 356 29.17 -9.04 -9.47
N PRO A 357 29.34 -8.44 -10.67
CA PRO A 357 29.33 -9.23 -11.90
C PRO A 357 30.54 -10.15 -11.84
N ALA A 358 30.30 -11.46 -11.78
CA ALA A 358 31.36 -12.44 -11.94
C ALA A 358 31.89 -12.33 -13.38
N GLY A 359 33.08 -11.76 -13.52
CA GLY A 359 33.79 -11.64 -14.77
C GLY A 359 34.37 -12.98 -15.24
N SER A 360 34.32 -13.15 -16.57
CA SER A 360 35.21 -13.92 -17.44
C SER A 360 35.41 -15.42 -17.21
N GLY A 361 35.04 -16.21 -18.21
CA GLY A 361 35.64 -17.52 -18.42
C GLY A 361 34.98 -18.33 -19.53
N LYS A 362 35.71 -18.45 -20.66
CA LYS A 362 35.56 -19.43 -21.76
C LYS A 362 34.43 -19.20 -22.76
N TYR A 363 34.78 -18.58 -23.89
CA TYR A 363 34.70 -19.28 -25.18
C TYR A 363 35.91 -18.89 -26.02
N GLY A 364 36.71 -19.91 -26.39
CA GLY A 364 37.76 -19.77 -27.38
C GLY A 364 37.15 -19.63 -28.77
N SER A 365 37.78 -18.82 -29.60
CA SER A 365 37.46 -18.70 -31.03
C SER A 365 37.65 -20.05 -31.73
N PRO A 366 36.72 -20.49 -32.58
CA PRO A 366 37.04 -21.43 -33.64
C PRO A 366 37.54 -20.65 -34.87
N ALA A 367 38.63 -21.15 -35.44
CA ALA A 367 39.13 -20.76 -36.74
C ALA A 367 38.27 -21.37 -37.86
N GLY A 368 38.11 -20.58 -38.94
CA GLY A 368 38.17 -21.02 -40.33
C GLY A 368 37.05 -21.90 -40.89
N GLY A 369 36.31 -21.35 -41.86
CA GLY A 369 35.49 -22.12 -42.82
C GLY A 369 34.46 -21.27 -43.54
N GLU A 370 34.81 -20.75 -44.72
CA GLU A 370 33.93 -19.99 -45.59
C GLU A 370 32.83 -20.86 -46.24
N THR A 371 31.62 -20.31 -46.39
CA THR A 371 30.76 -20.44 -47.59
C THR A 371 29.63 -19.39 -47.53
N PRO A 372 29.35 -18.65 -48.62
CA PRO A 372 28.42 -17.52 -48.60
C PRO A 372 27.01 -17.94 -49.04
N GLY A 373 25.96 -17.50 -48.32
CA GLY A 373 24.58 -17.66 -48.80
C GLY A 373 23.42 -17.59 -47.81
N CYS A 374 23.59 -17.15 -46.54
CA CYS A 374 22.45 -16.99 -45.62
C CYS A 374 22.65 -15.93 -44.51
N PHE A 375 23.58 -14.98 -44.69
CA PHE A 375 24.09 -14.16 -43.57
C PHE A 375 23.37 -12.82 -43.30
N GLY A 376 22.36 -12.43 -44.09
CA GLY A 376 21.72 -11.10 -43.94
C GLY A 376 20.68 -10.98 -42.81
N PHE A 377 20.02 -12.08 -42.41
CA PHE A 377 18.93 -12.03 -41.41
C PHE A 377 19.42 -12.26 -39.98
N GLY A 378 20.44 -13.11 -39.79
CA GLY A 378 20.98 -13.43 -38.46
C GLY A 378 21.84 -12.31 -37.87
N CYS A 379 22.67 -11.65 -38.69
CA CYS A 379 23.60 -10.62 -38.22
C CYS A 379 22.94 -9.31 -37.79
N ALA A 380 21.74 -8.99 -38.30
CA ALA A 380 20.99 -7.81 -37.89
C ALA A 380 20.09 -8.06 -36.66
N ALA A 381 19.72 -9.33 -36.38
CA ALA A 381 18.85 -9.67 -35.26
C ALA A 381 19.53 -9.45 -33.91
N VAL A 382 20.81 -9.79 -33.79
CA VAL A 382 21.60 -9.62 -32.57
C VAL A 382 21.74 -8.15 -32.16
N PRO A 383 22.19 -7.21 -33.01
CA PRO A 383 22.28 -5.80 -32.62
C PRO A 383 20.91 -5.18 -32.34
N LEU A 384 19.84 -5.59 -33.02
CA LEU A 384 18.48 -5.14 -32.73
C LEU A 384 17.96 -5.65 -31.38
N ALA A 385 18.24 -6.92 -31.03
CA ALA A 385 17.88 -7.47 -29.74
C ALA A 385 18.69 -6.82 -28.61
N VAL A 386 19.98 -6.58 -28.82
CA VAL A 386 20.83 -5.83 -27.87
C VAL A 386 20.33 -4.39 -27.69
N LEU A 387 19.96 -3.72 -28.78
CA LEU A 387 19.37 -2.39 -28.71
C LEU A 387 18.05 -2.40 -27.91
N ALA A 388 17.17 -3.39 -28.15
CA ALA A 388 15.94 -3.54 -27.37
C ALA A 388 16.22 -3.80 -25.88
N LEU A 389 17.22 -4.62 -25.55
CA LEU A 389 17.65 -4.87 -24.17
C LEU A 389 18.04 -3.56 -23.47
N PHE A 390 18.85 -2.72 -24.11
CA PHE A 390 19.27 -1.41 -23.56
C PHE A 390 18.13 -0.38 -23.56
N ALA A 391 17.28 -0.38 -24.59
CA ALA A 391 16.20 0.58 -24.72
C ALA A 391 15.04 0.32 -23.74
N THR A 392 14.91 -0.90 -23.21
CA THR A 392 13.80 -1.24 -22.31
C THR A 392 13.83 -0.40 -21.05
N ASP A 393 14.97 -0.27 -20.38
CA ASP A 393 15.06 0.52 -19.16
C ASP A 393 14.91 2.03 -19.43
N LEU A 394 15.16 2.47 -20.66
CA LEU A 394 14.95 3.85 -21.10
C LEU A 394 13.47 4.15 -21.36
N ILE A 395 12.74 3.22 -21.98
CA ILE A 395 11.33 3.40 -22.39
C ILE A 395 10.37 3.02 -21.25
N TRP A 396 10.72 1.99 -20.47
CA TRP A 396 9.94 1.46 -19.35
C TRP A 396 10.82 1.31 -18.10
N PRO A 397 11.19 2.43 -17.45
CA PRO A 397 12.04 2.37 -16.26
C PRO A 397 11.44 1.46 -15.17
N GLY A 398 12.21 0.45 -14.75
CA GLY A 398 11.83 -0.48 -13.68
C GLY A 398 11.01 -1.71 -14.11
N SER A 399 10.72 -1.89 -15.41
CA SER A 399 9.97 -3.07 -15.88
C SER A 399 10.79 -4.37 -15.90
N THR A 400 12.11 -4.25 -15.91
CA THR A 400 13.07 -5.37 -15.85
C THR A 400 13.54 -5.66 -14.43
N ASP A 401 12.98 -4.97 -13.43
CA ASP A 401 13.37 -5.12 -12.04
C ASP A 401 12.93 -6.47 -11.46
N LEU A 402 13.88 -7.40 -11.37
CA LEU A 402 13.69 -8.73 -10.80
C LEU A 402 14.17 -8.83 -9.35
N THR A 403 14.49 -7.71 -8.69
CA THR A 403 15.04 -7.68 -7.32
C THR A 403 14.08 -8.29 -6.28
N GLY A 404 12.78 -8.29 -6.56
CA GLY A 404 11.75 -8.93 -5.73
C GLY A 404 11.55 -10.43 -5.96
N VAL A 405 12.16 -11.00 -7.02
CA VAL A 405 11.94 -12.38 -7.43
C VAL A 405 13.03 -13.30 -6.86
N PRO A 406 12.68 -14.29 -6.00
CA PRO A 406 13.67 -15.19 -5.43
C PRO A 406 14.29 -16.11 -6.50
N GLY A 407 15.56 -16.48 -6.34
CA GLY A 407 16.17 -17.53 -7.16
C GLY A 407 15.49 -18.89 -6.92
N PRO A 408 15.30 -19.74 -7.96
CA PRO A 408 15.80 -19.62 -9.33
C PRO A 408 14.85 -18.86 -10.28
N TRP A 409 13.73 -18.33 -9.78
CA TRP A 409 12.69 -17.74 -10.63
C TRP A 409 13.17 -16.48 -11.36
N SER A 410 14.00 -15.65 -10.72
CA SER A 410 14.61 -14.47 -11.36
C SER A 410 15.41 -14.84 -12.61
N PHE A 411 16.13 -15.97 -12.60
CA PHE A 411 16.82 -16.48 -13.79
C PHE A 411 15.84 -16.83 -14.91
N LEU A 412 14.71 -17.49 -14.59
CA LEU A 412 13.69 -17.81 -15.60
C LEU A 412 13.08 -16.55 -16.21
N PHE A 413 12.87 -15.48 -15.42
CA PHE A 413 12.41 -14.20 -15.94
C PHE A 413 13.48 -13.49 -16.79
N SER A 414 14.77 -13.57 -16.44
CA SER A 414 15.86 -13.09 -17.30
C SER A 414 15.89 -13.82 -18.65
N VAL A 415 15.67 -15.14 -18.64
CA VAL A 415 15.58 -15.95 -19.87
C VAL A 415 14.37 -15.54 -20.70
N LEU A 416 13.20 -15.37 -20.08
CA LEU A 416 12.01 -14.88 -20.76
C LEU A 416 12.25 -13.53 -21.45
N TYR A 417 12.87 -12.59 -20.74
CA TYR A 417 13.17 -11.26 -21.27
C TYR A 417 14.13 -11.29 -22.47
N PHE A 418 15.12 -12.19 -22.45
CA PHE A 418 15.97 -12.45 -23.62
C PHE A 418 15.14 -12.91 -24.83
N PHE A 419 14.20 -13.83 -24.62
CA PHE A 419 13.33 -14.31 -25.70
C PHE A 419 12.36 -13.23 -26.21
N GLU A 420 11.85 -12.36 -25.35
CA GLU A 420 11.01 -11.22 -25.75
C GLU A 420 11.76 -10.25 -26.67
N CYS A 421 13.00 -9.88 -26.30
CA CYS A 421 13.83 -9.00 -27.11
C CYS A 421 14.26 -9.66 -28.43
N ALA A 422 14.57 -10.96 -28.40
CA ALA A 422 14.88 -11.73 -29.60
C ALA A 422 13.65 -11.83 -30.53
N ALA A 423 12.46 -12.10 -29.98
CA ALA A 423 11.21 -12.14 -30.73
C ALA A 423 10.88 -10.77 -31.34
N PHE A 424 11.08 -9.69 -30.61
CA PHE A 424 10.91 -8.33 -31.12
C PHE A 424 11.85 -8.04 -32.29
N ALA A 425 13.14 -8.35 -32.16
CA ALA A 425 14.12 -8.17 -33.24
C ALA A 425 13.77 -9.01 -34.48
N ALA A 426 13.39 -10.27 -34.28
CA ALA A 426 12.93 -11.15 -35.36
C ALA A 426 11.65 -10.60 -36.01
N GLY A 427 10.71 -10.09 -35.22
CA GLY A 427 9.48 -9.46 -35.67
C GLY A 427 9.73 -8.21 -36.52
N LEU A 428 10.71 -7.38 -36.15
CA LEU A 428 11.07 -6.18 -36.91
C LEU A 428 11.68 -6.55 -38.26
N LEU A 429 12.61 -7.50 -38.28
CA LEU A 429 13.18 -8.02 -39.53
C LEU A 429 12.11 -8.66 -40.41
N PHE A 430 11.20 -9.42 -39.79
CA PHE A 430 10.09 -10.03 -40.49
C PHE A 430 9.14 -8.98 -41.05
N LEU A 431 8.82 -7.90 -40.32
CA LEU A 431 7.94 -6.83 -40.79
C LEU A 431 8.43 -6.21 -42.10
N PHE A 432 9.74 -5.98 -42.23
CA PHE A 432 10.33 -5.34 -43.41
C PHE A 432 10.67 -6.31 -44.55
N ALA A 433 11.06 -7.54 -44.25
CA ALA A 433 11.58 -8.47 -45.27
C ALA A 433 10.88 -9.84 -45.33
N GLY A 434 9.91 -10.11 -44.46
CA GLY A 434 9.16 -11.37 -44.40
C GLY A 434 8.08 -11.51 -45.48
N ARG A 435 7.57 -10.39 -46.01
CA ARG A 435 6.40 -10.40 -46.90
C ARG A 435 6.63 -11.14 -48.21
N SER A 436 7.81 -11.00 -48.80
CA SER A 436 8.17 -11.67 -50.06
C SER A 436 8.18 -13.20 -49.89
N ARG A 437 8.60 -13.68 -48.72
CA ARG A 437 8.68 -15.11 -48.37
C ARG A 437 7.30 -15.74 -48.10
N MET A 438 6.30 -14.93 -47.75
CA MET A 438 4.92 -15.38 -47.57
C MET A 438 4.09 -15.40 -48.85
N ARG A 439 4.64 -15.09 -50.03
CA ARG A 439 3.87 -15.18 -51.27
C ARG A 439 3.71 -16.63 -51.71
N ARG A 440 2.48 -17.13 -51.67
CA ARG A 440 2.10 -18.43 -52.23
C ARG A 440 1.30 -18.22 -53.53
N PRO A 441 1.57 -19.00 -54.60
CA PRO A 441 0.71 -19.02 -55.79
C PRO A 441 -0.75 -19.27 -55.38
N GLY A 442 -1.71 -18.59 -56.03
CA GLY A 442 -3.14 -18.76 -55.76
C GLY A 442 -3.69 -18.15 -54.46
N THR A 443 -2.87 -17.47 -53.65
CA THR A 443 -3.33 -16.77 -52.43
C THR A 443 -3.54 -15.29 -52.69
N GLY A 444 -4.70 -14.75 -52.29
CA GLY A 444 -5.05 -13.34 -52.53
C GLY A 444 -4.09 -12.36 -51.84
N ARG A 445 -3.66 -11.30 -52.55
CA ARG A 445 -2.72 -10.27 -52.05
C ARG A 445 -3.12 -9.68 -50.70
N ARG A 446 -4.42 -9.48 -50.45
CA ARG A 446 -4.94 -8.95 -49.18
C ARG A 446 -4.71 -9.93 -48.02
N LEU A 447 -4.97 -11.21 -48.23
CA LEU A 447 -4.77 -12.24 -47.19
C LEU A 447 -3.29 -12.44 -46.85
N THR A 448 -2.41 -12.47 -47.86
CA THR A 448 -0.96 -12.51 -47.61
C THR A 448 -0.47 -11.30 -46.82
N THR A 449 -1.06 -10.12 -47.07
CA THR A 449 -0.71 -8.89 -46.31
C THR A 449 -1.22 -8.96 -44.88
N ALA A 450 -2.46 -9.41 -44.68
CA ALA A 450 -3.02 -9.61 -43.35
C ALA A 450 -2.22 -10.64 -42.55
N ALA A 451 -1.85 -11.77 -43.16
CA ALA A 451 -1.06 -12.81 -42.50
C ALA A 451 0.37 -12.34 -42.19
N HIS A 452 0.99 -11.57 -43.08
CA HIS A 452 2.29 -10.94 -42.84
C HIS A 452 2.26 -10.01 -41.63
N LEU A 453 1.28 -9.10 -41.56
CA LEU A 453 1.13 -8.17 -40.44
C LEU A 453 0.77 -8.91 -39.16
N ALA A 454 -0.04 -9.96 -39.23
CA ALA A 454 -0.39 -10.80 -38.09
C ALA A 454 0.84 -11.48 -37.49
N VAL A 455 1.68 -12.12 -38.32
CA VAL A 455 2.92 -12.76 -37.84
C VAL A 455 3.91 -11.73 -37.28
N ALA A 456 4.06 -10.57 -37.94
CA ALA A 456 4.89 -9.50 -37.42
C ALA A 456 4.39 -9.01 -36.06
N TYR A 457 3.08 -8.80 -35.90
CA TYR A 457 2.47 -8.40 -34.63
C TYR A 457 2.67 -9.45 -33.54
N LEU A 458 2.47 -10.74 -33.82
CA LEU A 458 2.68 -11.84 -32.87
C LEU A 458 4.12 -11.91 -32.34
N LEU A 459 5.10 -11.45 -33.11
CA LEU A 459 6.50 -11.41 -32.69
C LEU A 459 6.86 -10.10 -31.98
N LEU A 460 6.32 -8.97 -32.44
CA LEU A 460 6.62 -7.64 -31.91
C LEU A 460 5.91 -7.34 -30.59
N ALA A 461 4.68 -7.82 -30.39
CA ALA A 461 3.81 -7.38 -29.31
C ALA A 461 4.31 -7.76 -27.91
N TRP A 462 5.04 -8.87 -27.76
CA TRP A 462 5.47 -9.38 -26.45
C TRP A 462 6.32 -8.39 -25.66
N TRP A 463 7.27 -7.73 -26.33
CA TRP A 463 8.19 -6.80 -25.69
C TRP A 463 7.49 -5.58 -25.06
N PRO A 464 6.70 -4.76 -25.78
CA PRO A 464 5.96 -3.66 -25.15
C PRO A 464 4.83 -4.13 -24.23
N GLN A 465 4.17 -5.25 -24.56
CA GLN A 465 3.06 -5.76 -23.77
C GLN A 465 3.51 -6.14 -22.36
N ASP A 466 4.53 -7.00 -22.24
CA ASP A 466 4.94 -7.52 -20.93
C ASP A 466 5.52 -6.42 -20.04
N ASN A 467 6.32 -5.51 -20.61
CA ASN A 467 6.85 -4.36 -19.88
C ASN A 467 5.75 -3.42 -19.36
N LEU A 468 4.70 -3.18 -20.15
CA LEU A 468 3.56 -2.37 -19.70
C LEU A 468 2.71 -3.07 -18.63
N TYR A 469 2.54 -4.39 -18.70
CA TYR A 469 1.86 -5.17 -17.66
C TYR A 469 2.61 -5.16 -16.33
N ARG A 470 3.94 -5.27 -16.36
CA ARG A 470 4.78 -5.22 -15.14
C ARG A 470 4.72 -3.87 -14.43
N LEU A 471 4.53 -2.78 -15.17
CA LEU A 471 4.40 -1.43 -14.64
C LEU A 471 2.96 -1.05 -14.24
N ALA A 472 1.96 -1.83 -14.65
CA ALA A 472 0.59 -1.57 -14.27
C ALA A 472 0.32 -2.12 -12.87
N ALA A 473 -0.14 -1.25 -11.96
CA ALA A 473 -0.59 -1.70 -10.65
C ALA A 473 -1.73 -2.72 -10.84
N LYS A 474 -1.72 -3.80 -10.05
CA LYS A 474 -2.74 -4.87 -10.14
C LYS A 474 -4.18 -4.38 -9.89
N GLN A 475 -4.34 -3.22 -9.25
CA GLN A 475 -5.62 -2.61 -8.88
C GLN A 475 -6.06 -1.52 -9.87
N ASP A 476 -5.24 -1.17 -10.88
CA ASP A 476 -5.53 -0.11 -11.86
C ASP A 476 -6.37 -0.67 -13.02
N TRP A 477 -7.66 -0.87 -12.76
CA TRP A 477 -8.59 -1.49 -13.71
C TRP A 477 -8.67 -0.79 -15.08
N PRO A 478 -8.70 0.55 -15.19
CA PRO A 478 -8.68 1.22 -16.49
C PRO A 478 -7.43 0.87 -17.31
N ARG A 479 -6.26 0.86 -16.68
CA ARG A 479 -5.01 0.51 -17.35
C ARG A 479 -4.94 -0.97 -17.71
N GLN A 480 -5.39 -1.85 -16.82
CA GLN A 480 -5.50 -3.29 -17.10
C GLN A 480 -6.44 -3.56 -18.29
N ALA A 481 -7.61 -2.90 -18.33
CA ALA A 481 -8.53 -2.99 -19.46
C ALA A 481 -7.88 -2.48 -20.75
N ALA A 482 -7.23 -1.31 -20.72
CA ALA A 482 -6.52 -0.79 -21.89
C ALA A 482 -5.48 -1.77 -22.44
N LEU A 483 -4.71 -2.45 -21.57
CA LEU A 483 -3.72 -3.44 -21.99
C LEU A 483 -4.35 -4.68 -22.62
N VAL A 484 -5.44 -5.20 -22.05
CA VAL A 484 -6.16 -6.36 -22.61
C VAL A 484 -6.73 -6.05 -24.00
N TYR A 485 -7.38 -4.89 -24.16
CA TYR A 485 -7.97 -4.52 -25.44
C TYR A 485 -6.93 -4.12 -26.49
N THR A 486 -5.81 -3.52 -26.08
CA THR A 486 -4.74 -3.10 -26.98
C THR A 486 -3.89 -4.28 -27.46
N PHE A 487 -3.62 -5.27 -26.59
CA PHE A 487 -2.70 -6.36 -26.94
C PHE A 487 -3.40 -7.70 -27.15
N ASN A 488 -4.23 -8.15 -26.20
CA ASN A 488 -4.77 -9.51 -26.21
C ASN A 488 -5.81 -9.71 -27.33
N ILE A 489 -6.66 -8.72 -27.60
CA ILE A 489 -7.63 -8.82 -28.70
C ILE A 489 -6.93 -8.92 -30.06
N PRO A 490 -5.97 -8.03 -30.40
CA PRO A 490 -5.21 -8.19 -31.65
C PRO A 490 -4.39 -9.49 -31.73
N LEU A 491 -3.88 -10.01 -30.61
CA LEU A 491 -3.23 -11.33 -30.54
C LEU A 491 -4.16 -12.45 -31.03
N MET A 492 -5.40 -12.48 -30.54
CA MET A 492 -6.41 -13.46 -30.96
C MET A 492 -6.77 -13.31 -32.44
N ILE A 493 -6.96 -12.06 -32.90
CA ILE A 493 -7.25 -11.76 -34.32
C ILE A 493 -6.08 -12.20 -35.22
N ALA A 494 -4.84 -11.90 -34.82
CA ALA A 494 -3.65 -12.29 -35.56
C ALA A 494 -3.51 -13.81 -35.65
N GLY A 495 -3.74 -14.54 -34.56
CA GLY A 495 -3.77 -16.00 -34.54
C GLY A 495 -4.81 -16.57 -35.51
N PHE A 496 -6.03 -16.01 -35.51
CA PHE A 496 -7.08 -16.40 -36.45
C PHE A 496 -6.69 -16.17 -37.91
N ILE A 497 -6.12 -15.00 -38.24
CA ILE A 497 -5.67 -14.67 -39.60
C ILE A 497 -4.60 -15.66 -40.08
N VAL A 498 -3.64 -16.02 -39.21
CA VAL A 498 -2.60 -17.00 -39.53
C VAL A 498 -3.20 -18.37 -39.77
N ALA A 499 -4.15 -18.82 -38.94
CA ALA A 499 -4.84 -20.09 -39.12
C ALA A 499 -5.59 -20.15 -40.47
N VAL A 500 -6.31 -19.09 -40.85
CA VAL A 500 -6.99 -18.98 -42.15
C VAL A 500 -5.99 -19.01 -43.31
N TYR A 501 -4.86 -18.33 -43.16
CA TYR A 501 -3.80 -18.31 -44.18
C TYR A 501 -3.15 -19.68 -44.38
N LEU A 502 -2.95 -20.45 -43.31
CA LEU A 502 -2.35 -21.79 -43.37
C LEU A 502 -3.30 -22.85 -43.93
N THR A 503 -4.60 -22.74 -43.62
CA THR A 503 -5.62 -23.73 -43.99
C THR A 503 -6.25 -23.50 -45.36
N ARG A 504 -6.17 -22.28 -45.91
CA ARG A 504 -6.63 -22.01 -47.29
C ARG A 504 -5.73 -22.70 -48.32
N ARG A 505 -6.35 -23.59 -49.11
CA ARG A 505 -5.69 -24.22 -50.26
C ARG A 505 -5.50 -23.19 -51.39
N PRO A 506 -4.34 -23.20 -52.08
CA PRO A 506 -4.14 -22.44 -53.31
C PRO A 506 -5.23 -22.79 -54.33
N ALA A 507 -5.76 -21.80 -55.03
CA ALA A 507 -6.57 -22.07 -56.21
C ALA A 507 -5.74 -22.89 -57.21
N ALA A 508 -6.28 -24.00 -57.71
CA ALA A 508 -5.62 -24.80 -58.75
C ALA A 508 -5.38 -23.92 -59.99
N PRO A 509 -4.23 -24.08 -60.69
CA PRO A 509 -4.04 -23.40 -61.96
C PRO A 509 -5.16 -23.80 -62.93
N PRO A 510 -5.63 -22.89 -63.80
CA PRO A 510 -6.60 -23.27 -64.83
C PRO A 510 -5.98 -24.39 -65.67
N SER A 511 -6.69 -25.51 -65.79
CA SER A 511 -6.35 -26.57 -66.72
C SER A 511 -6.28 -25.95 -68.11
N GLY A 512 -5.09 -25.99 -68.72
CA GLY A 512 -4.88 -25.56 -70.09
C GLY A 512 -5.84 -26.29 -71.02
N SER A 513 -6.51 -25.52 -71.86
CA SER A 513 -7.08 -25.98 -73.10
C SER A 513 -5.94 -26.31 -74.07
N ASP A 514 -5.67 -27.59 -74.27
CA ASP A 514 -5.30 -28.14 -75.58
C ASP A 514 -6.59 -28.82 -76.08
N GLY A 515 -7.15 -28.52 -77.26
CA GLY A 515 -6.44 -28.43 -78.53
C GLY A 515 -6.58 -29.78 -79.21
#